data_AF-A0AAJ4V9U3-F1
#
_entry.id   AF-A0AAJ4V9U3-F1
#
_cell.length_a   1.000
_cell.length_b   1.000
_cell.length_c   1.000
_cell.angle_alpha   90.00
_cell.angle_beta   90.00
_cell.angle_gamma   90.00
#
_symmetry.space_group_name_H-M   'P 1'
#
loop_
_entity.id
_entity.type
_entity.pdbx_description
1 polymer ?
#
loop_
_entity_poly.entity_id
_entity_poly.type
_entity_poly.pdbx_seq_one_letter_code
_entity_poly.pdbx_strand_id
1 'polypeptide(L)'
;MASPLPRRWDEAALTAGFGVLGGSVAGLIGGLIYGLAAASQPAQAGAASALLVLLCIAILLATVGAAGVSAGIAAANALSERPWRWSVAGGAAGGLVVGALGKMLGLDAFSLLLGQSPGNITGGAEGALLGAGVGLGVCLAHRRGAPRFRDAALLGGLSGGIAGLLVALFGGRLLAGSLALLAGQFPGARLRLDPIGGLFGEAGFGPLSQGLSATLEGALFGACVTGVIVLARRERREA
;
A
#
# COMPACT_ATOMS: atom_id res chain seq x y z
N MET A 1 -13.54 -32.72 -0.62
CA MET A 1 -13.01 -33.03 0.72
C MET A 1 -12.47 -31.75 1.33
N ALA A 2 -13.07 -31.28 2.42
CA ALA A 2 -12.57 -30.11 3.14
C ALA A 2 -11.24 -30.46 3.83
N SER A 3 -10.21 -29.61 3.67
CA SER A 3 -8.98 -29.75 4.45
C SER A 3 -9.26 -29.61 5.95
N PRO A 4 -8.54 -30.34 6.83
CA PRO A 4 -8.71 -30.21 8.27
C PRO A 4 -8.36 -28.79 8.73
N LEU A 5 -9.11 -28.26 9.71
CA LEU A 5 -9.00 -26.88 10.20
C LEU A 5 -7.56 -26.38 10.48
N PRO A 6 -6.65 -27.16 11.12
CA PRO A 6 -5.28 -26.71 11.38
C PRO A 6 -4.53 -26.33 10.10
N ARG A 7 -4.71 -27.11 9.03
CA ARG A 7 -4.03 -26.91 7.75
C ARG A 7 -4.47 -25.62 7.04
N ARG A 8 -5.71 -25.18 7.26
CA ARG A 8 -6.22 -23.91 6.72
C ARG A 8 -5.58 -22.69 7.38
N TRP A 9 -5.33 -22.76 8.68
CA TRP A 9 -4.68 -21.67 9.42
C TRP A 9 -3.20 -21.55 9.11
N ASP A 10 -2.51 -22.66 8.86
CA ASP A 10 -1.13 -22.64 8.38
C ASP A 10 -1.02 -21.96 6.99
N GLU A 11 -1.92 -22.32 6.07
CA GLU A 11 -2.01 -21.68 4.74
C GLU A 11 -2.37 -20.19 4.81
N ALA A 12 -3.21 -19.83 5.79
CA ALA A 12 -3.58 -18.44 6.06
C ALA A 12 -2.39 -17.64 6.62
N ALA A 13 -1.69 -18.17 7.63
CA ALA A 13 -0.51 -17.53 8.21
C ALA A 13 0.60 -17.32 7.17
N LEU A 14 0.81 -18.31 6.30
CA LEU A 14 1.75 -18.18 5.18
C LEU A 14 1.30 -17.10 4.18
N THR A 15 0.03 -17.11 3.77
CA THR A 15 -0.51 -16.06 2.88
C THR A 15 -0.30 -14.67 3.48
N ALA A 16 -0.52 -14.52 4.79
CA ALA A 16 -0.30 -13.27 5.49
C ALA A 16 1.19 -12.87 5.45
N GLY A 17 2.10 -13.78 5.81
CA GLY A 17 3.55 -13.54 5.80
C GLY A 17 4.11 -13.18 4.41
N PHE A 18 3.70 -13.88 3.36
CA PHE A 18 4.10 -13.55 1.99
C PHE A 18 3.50 -12.22 1.50
N GLY A 19 2.29 -11.89 1.94
CA GLY A 19 1.72 -10.57 1.70
C GLY A 19 2.54 -9.45 2.35
N VAL A 20 2.99 -9.65 3.59
CA VAL A 20 3.89 -8.71 4.30
C VAL A 20 5.19 -8.54 3.52
N LEU A 21 5.82 -9.63 3.07
CA LEU A 21 7.04 -9.58 2.25
C LEU A 21 6.82 -8.77 0.96
N GLY A 22 5.72 -9.00 0.26
CA GLY A 22 5.34 -8.20 -0.91
C GLY A 22 5.17 -6.71 -0.58
N GLY A 23 4.54 -6.40 0.56
CA GLY A 23 4.43 -5.04 1.08
C GLY A 23 5.78 -4.39 1.37
N SER A 24 6.70 -5.11 2.01
CA SER A 24 8.07 -4.64 2.27
C SER A 24 8.78 -4.25 0.98
N VAL A 25 8.67 -5.09 -0.05
CA VAL A 25 9.28 -4.83 -1.36
C VAL A 25 8.65 -3.61 -2.03
N ALA A 26 7.33 -3.46 -1.97
CA ALA A 26 6.66 -2.25 -2.47
C ALA A 26 7.13 -0.99 -1.72
N GLY A 27 7.23 -1.06 -0.39
CA GLY A 27 7.72 0.04 0.45
C GLY A 27 9.18 0.40 0.18
N LEU A 28 10.04 -0.60 -0.08
CA LEU A 28 11.42 -0.39 -0.50
C LEU A 28 11.46 0.37 -1.84
N ILE A 29 10.72 -0.08 -2.84
CA ILE A 29 10.69 0.53 -4.17
C ILE A 29 10.13 1.96 -4.10
N GLY A 30 8.97 2.15 -3.47
CA GLY A 30 8.35 3.47 -3.29
C GLY A 30 9.23 4.40 -2.47
N GLY A 31 9.84 3.90 -1.39
CA GLY A 31 10.78 4.64 -0.55
C GLY A 31 12.04 5.08 -1.28
N LEU A 32 12.58 4.25 -2.19
CA LEU A 32 13.69 4.63 -3.05
C LEU A 32 13.27 5.71 -4.06
N ILE A 33 12.10 5.59 -4.68
CA ILE A 33 11.58 6.58 -5.65
C ILE A 33 11.41 7.94 -4.97
N TYR A 34 10.66 8.00 -3.87
CA TYR A 34 10.42 9.24 -3.15
C TYR A 34 11.67 9.75 -2.41
N GLY A 35 12.49 8.85 -1.88
CA GLY A 35 13.74 9.16 -1.21
C GLY A 35 14.78 9.80 -2.13
N LEU A 36 14.95 9.25 -3.34
CA LEU A 36 15.83 9.83 -4.36
C LEU A 36 15.29 11.16 -4.90
N ALA A 37 13.97 11.27 -5.10
CA ALA A 37 13.34 12.53 -5.49
C ALA A 37 13.51 13.64 -4.44
N ALA A 38 13.53 13.30 -3.16
CA ALA A 38 13.84 14.23 -2.08
C ALA A 38 15.35 14.55 -2.00
N ALA A 39 16.22 13.57 -2.24
CA ALA A 39 17.67 13.73 -2.14
C ALA A 39 18.29 14.50 -3.31
N SER A 40 17.64 14.54 -4.48
CA SER A 40 18.14 15.20 -5.68
C SER A 40 17.99 16.73 -5.67
N GLN A 41 17.47 17.32 -4.59
CA GLN A 41 17.20 18.75 -4.55
C GLN A 41 18.45 19.59 -4.26
N PRO A 42 18.74 20.62 -5.08
CA PRO A 42 19.96 21.42 -4.99
C PRO A 42 19.86 22.45 -3.85
N ALA A 43 20.04 22.00 -2.61
CA ALA A 43 20.34 22.80 -1.40
C ALA A 43 20.36 21.96 -0.10
N GLN A 44 20.13 20.64 -0.15
CA GLN A 44 19.93 19.84 1.06
C GLN A 44 21.25 19.35 1.69
N ALA A 45 21.73 20.03 2.73
CA ALA A 45 22.52 19.33 3.75
C ALA A 45 21.63 18.22 4.36
N GLY A 46 22.13 16.97 4.40
CA GLY A 46 21.37 15.81 4.93
C GLY A 46 20.54 15.02 3.91
N ALA A 47 20.84 15.10 2.61
CA ALA A 47 20.14 14.35 1.55
C ALA A 47 20.08 12.82 1.81
N ALA A 48 21.18 12.22 2.29
CA ALA A 48 21.21 10.81 2.65
C ALA A 48 20.27 10.48 3.82
N SER A 49 20.17 11.35 4.83
CA SER A 49 19.24 11.18 5.94
C SER A 49 17.79 11.31 5.50
N ALA A 50 17.47 12.25 4.61
CA ALA A 50 16.12 12.40 4.05
C ALA A 50 15.71 11.15 3.25
N LEU A 51 16.61 10.62 2.42
CA LEU A 51 16.41 9.36 1.70
C LEU A 51 16.15 8.21 2.69
N LEU A 52 17.00 8.05 3.70
CA LEU A 52 16.87 6.98 4.68
C LEU A 52 15.55 7.08 5.46
N VAL A 53 15.15 8.28 5.88
CA VAL A 53 13.90 8.51 6.59
C VAL A 53 12.69 8.14 5.71
N LEU A 54 12.66 8.60 4.46
CA LEU A 54 11.58 8.27 3.53
C LEU A 54 11.55 6.78 3.21
N LEU A 55 12.70 6.15 3.06
CA LEU A 55 12.83 4.72 2.87
C LEU A 55 12.26 3.95 4.06
N CYS A 56 12.65 4.31 5.28
CA CYS A 56 12.15 3.70 6.51
C CYS A 56 10.64 3.88 6.66
N ILE A 57 10.13 5.10 6.48
CA ILE A 57 8.68 5.37 6.58
C ILE A 57 7.92 4.60 5.51
N ALA A 58 8.38 4.58 4.26
CA ALA A 58 7.71 3.84 3.19
C ALA A 58 7.68 2.33 3.45
N ILE A 59 8.79 1.75 3.91
CA ILE A 59 8.84 0.34 4.31
C ILE A 59 7.90 0.07 5.48
N LEU A 60 7.94 0.88 6.54
CA LEU A 60 7.09 0.69 7.72
C LEU A 60 5.60 0.78 7.36
N LEU A 61 5.19 1.82 6.64
CA LEU A 61 3.79 1.99 6.25
C LEU A 61 3.32 0.90 5.28
N ALA A 62 4.15 0.52 4.31
CA ALA A 62 3.80 -0.55 3.37
C ALA A 62 3.75 -1.92 4.05
N THR A 63 4.64 -2.21 5.01
CA THR A 63 4.63 -3.47 5.76
C THR A 63 3.43 -3.57 6.68
N VAL A 64 3.12 -2.52 7.45
CA VAL A 64 1.94 -2.47 8.32
C VAL A 64 0.65 -2.55 7.51
N GLY A 65 0.56 -1.78 6.41
CA GLY A 65 -0.56 -1.85 5.47
C GLY A 65 -0.73 -3.24 4.87
N ALA A 66 0.34 -3.85 4.40
CA ALA A 66 0.31 -5.19 3.82
C ALA A 66 -0.02 -6.25 4.86
N ALA A 67 0.45 -6.13 6.10
CA ALA A 67 0.10 -7.03 7.19
C ALA A 67 -1.41 -7.02 7.45
N GLY A 68 -2.03 -5.85 7.53
CA GLY A 68 -3.48 -5.73 7.70
C GLY A 68 -4.25 -6.35 6.54
N VAL A 69 -3.93 -5.94 5.31
CA VAL A 69 -4.62 -6.41 4.10
C VAL A 69 -4.43 -7.92 3.91
N SER A 70 -3.22 -8.44 4.06
CA SER A 70 -2.92 -9.86 3.88
C SER A 70 -3.50 -10.73 4.98
N ALA A 71 -3.49 -10.28 6.24
CA ALA A 71 -4.15 -10.96 7.36
C ALA A 71 -5.67 -10.99 7.17
N GLY A 72 -6.27 -9.88 6.70
CA GLY A 72 -7.69 -9.83 6.36
C GLY A 72 -8.07 -10.80 5.24
N ILE A 73 -7.29 -10.84 4.15
CA ILE A 73 -7.45 -11.82 3.07
C ILE A 73 -7.30 -13.25 3.60
N ALA A 74 -6.28 -13.51 4.43
CA ALA A 74 -5.98 -14.81 4.99
C ALA A 74 -7.09 -15.33 5.91
N ALA A 75 -7.58 -14.49 6.83
CA ALA A 75 -8.68 -14.81 7.72
C ALA A 75 -9.98 -15.10 6.94
N ALA A 76 -10.30 -14.26 5.96
CA ALA A 76 -11.46 -14.45 5.11
C ALA A 76 -11.39 -15.75 4.29
N ASN A 77 -10.20 -16.16 3.86
CA ASN A 77 -9.98 -17.43 3.17
C ASN A 77 -10.09 -18.64 4.12
N ALA A 78 -9.64 -18.51 5.37
CA ALA A 78 -9.72 -19.60 6.36
C ALA A 78 -11.17 -19.88 6.81
N LEU A 79 -11.99 -18.84 6.89
CA LEU A 79 -13.38 -18.88 7.36
C LEU A 79 -14.40 -19.29 6.29
N SER A 80 -14.02 -19.33 5.00
CA SER A 80 -14.96 -19.54 3.90
C SER A 80 -14.68 -20.79 3.08
N GLU A 81 -15.73 -21.51 2.68
CA GLU A 81 -15.62 -22.65 1.76
C GLU A 81 -15.30 -22.24 0.31
N ARG A 82 -15.50 -20.95 -0.03
CA ARG A 82 -15.15 -20.36 -1.33
C ARG A 82 -14.15 -19.22 -1.13
N PRO A 83 -12.90 -19.54 -0.75
CA PRO A 83 -11.93 -18.56 -0.23
C PRO A 83 -11.72 -17.37 -1.18
N TRP A 84 -11.60 -17.63 -2.47
CA TRP A 84 -11.29 -16.59 -3.46
C TRP A 84 -12.30 -15.43 -3.56
N ARG A 85 -13.59 -15.66 -3.26
CA ARG A 85 -14.63 -14.60 -3.33
C ARG A 85 -14.53 -13.63 -2.16
N TRP A 86 -14.08 -14.13 -1.01
CA TRP A 86 -14.02 -13.35 0.22
C TRP A 86 -12.70 -12.62 0.39
N SER A 87 -11.71 -12.87 -0.48
CA SER A 87 -10.44 -12.13 -0.49
C SER A 87 -10.63 -10.61 -0.65
N VAL A 88 -11.64 -10.17 -1.42
CA VAL A 88 -11.95 -8.74 -1.59
C VAL A 88 -12.44 -8.12 -0.28
N ALA A 89 -13.43 -8.75 0.35
CA ALA A 89 -14.00 -8.27 1.61
C ALA A 89 -12.98 -8.34 2.76
N GLY A 90 -12.19 -9.42 2.81
CA GLY A 90 -11.11 -9.58 3.78
C GLY A 90 -10.02 -8.53 3.63
N GLY A 91 -9.56 -8.29 2.40
CA GLY A 91 -8.57 -7.25 2.12
C GLY A 91 -9.10 -5.86 2.45
N ALA A 92 -10.34 -5.56 2.07
CA ALA A 92 -11.00 -4.30 2.41
C ALA A 92 -11.12 -4.09 3.92
N ALA A 93 -11.55 -5.11 4.67
CA ALA A 93 -11.67 -5.04 6.12
C ALA A 93 -10.30 -4.86 6.80
N GLY A 94 -9.29 -5.61 6.39
CA GLY A 94 -7.93 -5.49 6.92
C GLY A 94 -7.30 -4.12 6.63
N GLY A 95 -7.49 -3.62 5.40
CA GLY A 95 -7.06 -2.29 5.00
C GLY A 95 -7.81 -1.18 5.73
N LEU A 96 -9.11 -1.33 5.97
CA LEU A 96 -9.91 -0.39 6.76
C LEU A 96 -9.38 -0.28 8.18
N VAL A 97 -9.15 -1.42 8.85
CA VAL A 97 -8.67 -1.45 10.24
C VAL A 97 -7.31 -0.76 10.33
N VAL A 98 -6.35 -1.14 9.48
CA VAL A 98 -5.01 -0.53 9.52
C VAL A 98 -5.04 0.94 9.14
N GLY A 99 -5.81 1.31 8.11
CA GLY A 99 -5.94 2.71 7.70
C GLY A 99 -6.61 3.58 8.76
N ALA A 100 -7.65 3.07 9.44
CA ALA A 100 -8.34 3.78 10.51
C ALA A 100 -7.43 3.97 11.73
N LEU A 101 -6.75 2.91 12.17
CA LEU A 101 -5.80 2.98 13.28
C LEU A 101 -4.64 3.92 12.97
N GLY A 102 -4.07 3.82 11.76
CA GLY A 102 -3.00 4.71 11.30
C GLY A 102 -3.43 6.18 11.30
N LYS A 103 -4.66 6.47 10.85
CA LYS A 103 -5.21 7.83 10.88
C LYS A 103 -5.47 8.33 12.29
N MET A 104 -6.09 7.54 13.16
CA MET A 104 -6.34 7.94 14.55
C MET A 104 -5.02 8.22 15.28
N LEU A 105 -4.09 7.28 15.24
CA LEU A 105 -2.78 7.44 15.87
C LEU A 105 -1.99 8.61 15.27
N GLY A 106 -2.07 8.82 13.96
CA GLY A 106 -1.44 9.95 13.29
C GLY A 106 -2.01 11.29 13.74
N LEU A 107 -3.33 11.46 13.70
CA LEU A 107 -4.01 12.69 14.10
C LEU A 107 -3.76 13.01 15.58
N ASP A 108 -3.84 12.00 16.46
CA ASP A 108 -3.60 12.16 17.90
C ASP A 108 -2.12 12.47 18.18
N ALA A 109 -1.18 11.77 17.54
CA ALA A 109 0.24 12.05 17.70
C ALA A 109 0.61 13.44 17.21
N PHE A 110 0.10 13.87 16.04
CA PHE A 110 0.33 15.22 15.54
C PHE A 110 -0.29 16.29 16.44
N SER A 111 -1.52 16.06 16.93
CA SER A 111 -2.18 16.98 17.87
C SER A 111 -1.40 17.09 19.18
N LEU A 112 -0.88 15.98 19.72
CA LEU A 112 -0.15 15.96 20.98
C LEU A 112 1.27 16.52 20.86
N LEU A 113 1.99 16.19 19.78
CA LEU A 113 3.41 16.56 19.62
C LEU A 113 3.60 17.93 18.98
N LEU A 114 2.71 18.33 18.08
CA LEU A 114 2.88 19.52 17.23
C LEU A 114 1.74 20.54 17.39
N GLY A 115 0.70 20.23 18.18
CA GLY A 115 -0.44 21.13 18.40
C GLY A 115 -1.27 21.40 17.14
N GLN A 116 -1.07 20.60 16.09
CA GLN A 116 -1.68 20.73 14.75
C GLN A 116 -2.16 19.36 14.30
N SER A 117 -3.31 19.28 13.63
CA SER A 117 -3.83 18.01 13.11
C SER A 117 -4.03 18.07 11.59
N PRO A 118 -3.22 17.36 10.79
CA PRO A 118 -3.42 17.28 9.36
C PRO A 118 -4.67 16.41 9.06
N GLY A 119 -5.84 17.05 8.95
CA GLY A 119 -7.13 16.34 8.89
C GLY A 119 -7.34 15.40 7.68
N ASN A 120 -6.49 15.46 6.66
CA ASN A 120 -6.73 14.81 5.37
C ASN A 120 -5.61 13.86 4.89
N ILE A 121 -4.97 13.16 5.85
CA ILE A 121 -4.04 12.04 5.60
C ILE A 121 -4.79 10.73 5.27
N THR A 122 -4.08 9.77 4.67
CA THR A 122 -4.57 8.41 4.39
C THR A 122 -5.28 7.81 5.60
N GLY A 123 -6.49 7.29 5.42
CA GLY A 123 -7.29 6.72 6.50
C GLY A 123 -7.95 5.39 6.16
N GLY A 124 -9.00 5.07 6.92
CA GLY A 124 -9.70 3.80 6.83
C GLY A 124 -10.38 3.59 5.47
N ALA A 125 -10.96 4.63 4.87
CA ALA A 125 -11.63 4.51 3.57
C ALA A 125 -10.62 4.24 2.44
N GLU A 126 -9.48 4.94 2.44
CA GLU A 126 -8.39 4.73 1.49
C GLU A 126 -7.77 3.35 1.66
N GLY A 127 -7.54 2.93 2.91
CA GLY A 127 -7.08 1.59 3.25
C GLY A 127 -8.06 0.51 2.80
N ALA A 128 -9.37 0.72 2.95
CA ALA A 128 -10.41 -0.20 2.49
C ALA A 128 -10.42 -0.35 0.96
N LEU A 129 -10.32 0.77 0.22
CA LEU A 129 -10.28 0.76 -1.24
C LEU A 129 -9.02 0.04 -1.76
N LEU A 130 -7.85 0.38 -1.22
CA LEU A 130 -6.59 -0.29 -1.55
C LEU A 130 -6.65 -1.78 -1.24
N GLY A 131 -7.12 -2.13 -0.03
CA GLY A 131 -7.28 -3.51 0.41
C GLY A 131 -8.25 -4.31 -0.46
N ALA A 132 -9.36 -3.69 -0.89
CA ALA A 132 -10.29 -4.27 -1.84
C ALA A 132 -9.62 -4.51 -3.21
N GLY A 133 -8.83 -3.54 -3.70
CA GLY A 133 -8.05 -3.66 -4.93
C GLY A 133 -7.09 -4.85 -4.88
N VAL A 134 -6.27 -4.97 -3.83
CA VAL A 134 -5.37 -6.10 -3.62
C VAL A 134 -6.14 -7.42 -3.54
N GLY A 135 -7.23 -7.45 -2.77
CA GLY A 135 -8.10 -8.62 -2.64
C GLY A 135 -8.72 -9.05 -3.97
N LEU A 136 -9.09 -8.09 -4.84
CA LEU A 136 -9.55 -8.34 -6.21
C LEU A 136 -8.43 -8.92 -7.08
N GLY A 137 -7.21 -8.39 -6.98
CA GLY A 137 -6.03 -8.94 -7.67
C GLY A 137 -5.78 -10.40 -7.32
N VAL A 138 -5.78 -10.73 -6.02
CA VAL A 138 -5.64 -12.11 -5.53
C VAL A 138 -6.78 -13.00 -6.00
N CYS A 139 -8.03 -12.51 -5.92
CA CYS A 139 -9.23 -13.19 -6.40
C CYS A 139 -9.15 -13.54 -7.90
N LEU A 140 -8.78 -12.57 -8.74
CA LEU A 140 -8.64 -12.73 -10.19
C LEU A 140 -7.49 -13.67 -10.55
N ALA A 141 -6.35 -13.55 -9.86
CA ALA A 141 -5.23 -14.46 -10.02
C ALA A 141 -5.65 -15.90 -9.69
N HIS A 142 -6.39 -16.09 -8.60
CA HIS A 142 -6.86 -17.42 -8.20
C HIS A 142 -7.85 -18.04 -9.19
N ARG A 143 -8.74 -17.24 -9.81
CA ARG A 143 -9.64 -17.72 -10.86
C ARG A 143 -8.91 -18.29 -12.09
N ARG A 144 -7.68 -17.84 -12.35
CA ARG A 144 -6.84 -18.35 -13.45
C ARG A 144 -6.09 -19.64 -13.09
N GLY A 145 -6.29 -20.19 -11.90
CA GLY A 145 -5.74 -21.48 -11.47
C GLY A 145 -4.28 -21.41 -11.03
N ALA A 146 -3.36 -21.37 -12.00
CA ALA A 146 -1.91 -21.30 -11.78
C ALA A 146 -1.28 -20.14 -12.58
N PRO A 147 -1.68 -18.88 -12.32
CA PRO A 147 -1.10 -17.74 -13.01
C PRO A 147 0.40 -17.66 -12.73
N ARG A 148 1.17 -17.20 -13.73
CA ARG A 148 2.59 -16.89 -13.53
C ARG A 148 2.70 -15.70 -12.58
N PHE A 149 3.85 -15.56 -11.91
CA PHE A 149 4.15 -14.39 -11.07
C PHE A 149 3.84 -13.07 -11.80
N ARG A 150 4.25 -12.96 -13.07
CA ARG A 150 3.97 -11.79 -13.92
C ARG A 150 2.48 -11.50 -14.06
N ASP A 151 1.66 -12.51 -14.33
CA ASP A 151 0.22 -12.33 -14.51
C ASP A 151 -0.46 -11.90 -13.21
N ALA A 152 -0.05 -12.49 -12.08
CA ALA A 152 -0.54 -12.12 -10.76
C ALA A 152 -0.14 -10.69 -10.36
N ALA A 153 1.11 -10.32 -10.62
CA ALA A 153 1.60 -8.96 -10.40
C ALA A 153 0.87 -7.94 -11.29
N LEU A 154 0.60 -8.27 -12.56
CA LEU A 154 -0.17 -7.42 -13.46
C LEU A 154 -1.62 -7.24 -12.99
N LEU A 155 -2.30 -8.32 -12.60
CA LEU A 155 -3.68 -8.24 -12.09
C LEU A 155 -3.75 -7.47 -10.77
N GLY A 156 -2.80 -7.72 -9.86
CA GLY A 156 -2.65 -6.97 -8.61
C GLY A 156 -2.35 -5.49 -8.86
N GLY A 157 -1.48 -5.19 -9.82
CA GLY A 157 -1.12 -3.82 -10.16
C GLY A 157 -2.26 -3.06 -10.83
N LEU A 158 -3.01 -3.68 -11.74
CA LEU A 158 -4.17 -3.04 -12.36
C LEU A 158 -5.28 -2.77 -11.33
N SER A 159 -5.62 -3.77 -10.51
CA SER A 159 -6.66 -3.60 -9.48
C SER A 159 -6.25 -2.62 -8.38
N GLY A 160 -5.00 -2.69 -7.90
CA GLY A 160 -4.44 -1.74 -6.95
C GLY A 160 -4.32 -0.32 -7.51
N GLY A 161 -3.92 -0.18 -8.78
CA GLY A 161 -3.84 1.10 -9.46
C GLY A 161 -5.20 1.76 -9.65
N ILE A 162 -6.22 0.99 -10.05
CA ILE A 162 -7.61 1.47 -10.11
C ILE A 162 -8.08 1.89 -8.72
N ALA A 163 -7.78 1.13 -7.66
CA ALA A 163 -8.11 1.51 -6.30
C ALA A 163 -7.42 2.83 -5.89
N GLY A 164 -6.14 3.00 -6.22
CA GLY A 164 -5.39 4.24 -5.97
C GLY A 164 -5.95 5.44 -6.73
N LEU A 165 -6.35 5.25 -7.99
CA LEU A 165 -7.04 6.28 -8.78
C LEU A 165 -8.38 6.66 -8.14
N LEU A 166 -9.19 5.67 -7.74
CA LEU A 166 -10.46 5.92 -7.07
C LEU A 166 -10.26 6.69 -5.76
N VAL A 167 -9.25 6.33 -4.96
CA VAL A 167 -8.87 7.09 -3.76
C VAL A 167 -8.61 8.55 -4.10
N ALA A 168 -7.81 8.84 -5.12
CA ALA A 168 -7.51 10.20 -5.52
C ALA A 168 -8.75 10.95 -6.03
N LEU A 169 -9.61 10.30 -6.81
CA LEU A 169 -10.86 10.89 -7.33
C LEU A 169 -11.87 11.22 -6.22
N PHE A 170 -11.91 10.44 -5.15
CA PHE A 170 -12.72 10.74 -3.96
C PHE A 170 -12.07 11.77 -3.02
N GLY A 171 -10.99 12.42 -3.45
CA GLY A 171 -10.27 13.44 -2.66
C GLY A 171 -9.40 12.86 -1.55
N GLY A 172 -9.29 11.53 -1.48
CA GLY A 172 -8.40 10.82 -0.57
C GLY A 172 -6.95 10.94 -1.01
N ARG A 173 -6.04 10.58 -0.11
CA ARG A 173 -4.60 10.62 -0.34
C ARG A 173 -3.96 9.30 0.05
N LEU A 174 -2.93 8.95 -0.71
CA LEU A 174 -2.02 7.86 -0.38
C LEU A 174 -0.69 8.44 0.14
N LEU A 175 0.44 7.76 -0.03
CA LEU A 175 1.69 8.12 0.64
C LEU A 175 2.20 9.49 0.18
N ALA A 176 2.36 9.71 -1.12
CA ALA A 176 2.85 10.97 -1.70
C ALA A 176 1.94 12.15 -1.35
N GLY A 177 0.62 11.97 -1.45
CA GLY A 177 -0.33 13.01 -1.08
C GLY A 177 -0.25 13.37 0.41
N SER A 178 -0.11 12.36 1.28
CA SER A 178 0.05 12.59 2.73
C SER A 178 1.37 13.28 3.07
N LEU A 179 2.46 12.93 2.37
CA LEU A 179 3.75 13.61 2.51
C LEU A 179 3.70 15.06 2.01
N ALA A 180 2.99 15.34 0.91
CA ALA A 180 2.82 16.70 0.38
C ALA A 180 2.05 17.59 1.35
N LEU A 181 0.98 17.07 1.97
CA LEU A 181 0.27 17.78 3.03
C LEU A 181 1.18 18.07 4.22
N LEU A 182 1.93 17.06 4.67
CA LEU A 182 2.81 17.22 5.81
C LEU A 182 3.91 18.26 5.54
N ALA A 183 4.53 18.24 4.37
CA ALA A 183 5.51 19.24 3.95
C ALA A 183 4.91 20.65 3.92
N GLY A 184 3.66 20.80 3.46
CA GLY A 184 2.96 22.10 3.43
C GLY A 184 2.66 22.68 4.81
N GLN A 185 2.52 21.84 5.84
CA GLN A 185 2.26 22.30 7.22
C GLN A 185 3.52 22.74 7.97
N PHE A 186 4.71 22.36 7.49
CA PHE A 186 5.97 22.70 8.13
C PHE A 186 6.84 23.53 7.18
N PRO A 187 6.87 24.87 7.31
CA PRO A 187 7.68 25.74 6.44
C PRO A 187 9.18 25.43 6.46
N GLY A 188 9.68 24.80 7.53
CA GLY A 188 11.05 24.30 7.65
C GLY A 188 11.28 22.88 7.13
N ALA A 189 10.25 22.23 6.57
CA ALA A 189 10.36 20.88 6.02
C ALA A 189 11.34 20.87 4.85
N ARG A 190 12.30 19.95 4.93
CA ARG A 190 13.29 19.72 3.87
C ARG A 190 12.71 18.90 2.70
N LEU A 191 11.53 18.31 2.87
CA LEU A 191 10.86 17.55 1.84
C LEU A 191 10.05 18.48 0.93
N ARG A 192 10.41 18.56 -0.34
CA ARG A 192 9.62 19.28 -1.36
C ARG A 192 9.20 18.31 -2.45
N LEU A 193 7.90 18.19 -2.70
CA LEU A 193 7.36 17.36 -3.78
C LEU A 193 7.04 18.17 -5.03
N ASP A 194 7.32 19.48 -5.03
CA ASP A 194 7.11 20.39 -6.16
C ASP A 194 7.76 19.90 -7.47
N PRO A 195 8.98 19.31 -7.47
CA PRO A 195 9.58 18.82 -8.71
C PRO A 195 8.82 17.64 -9.33
N ILE A 196 8.13 16.82 -8.52
CA ILE A 196 7.26 15.76 -9.04
C ILE A 196 6.07 16.40 -9.76
N GLY A 197 5.53 17.49 -9.21
CA GLY A 197 4.55 18.36 -9.87
C GLY A 197 5.00 18.89 -11.23
N GLY A 198 6.23 19.41 -11.27
CA GLY A 198 6.84 19.96 -12.48
C GLY A 198 7.02 18.93 -13.60
N LEU A 199 7.26 17.65 -13.28
CA LEU A 199 7.30 16.56 -14.28
C LEU A 199 5.96 16.34 -14.97
N PHE A 200 4.86 16.70 -14.31
CA PHE A 200 3.49 16.61 -14.85
C PHE A 200 2.94 17.97 -15.31
N GLY A 201 3.78 19.00 -15.35
CA GLY A 201 3.41 20.35 -15.80
C GLY A 201 2.60 21.17 -14.81
N GLU A 202 2.53 20.75 -13.54
CA GLU A 202 1.83 21.47 -12.47
C GLU A 202 2.80 22.36 -11.67
N ALA A 203 2.33 23.54 -11.25
CA ALA A 203 3.03 24.39 -10.31
C ALA A 203 2.91 23.81 -8.89
N GLY A 204 3.70 22.79 -8.58
CA GLY A 204 3.69 22.07 -7.30
C GLY A 204 2.93 20.73 -7.37
N PHE A 205 2.73 20.07 -6.22
CA PHE A 205 2.01 18.79 -6.15
C PHE A 205 0.50 18.99 -6.33
N GLY A 206 0.06 19.08 -7.59
CA GLY A 206 -1.33 19.32 -7.97
C GLY A 206 -2.18 18.05 -8.12
N PRO A 207 -3.45 18.21 -8.55
CA PRO A 207 -4.40 17.10 -8.70
C PRO A 207 -3.94 15.98 -9.65
N LEU A 208 -3.27 16.31 -10.76
CA LEU A 208 -2.76 15.30 -11.70
C LEU A 208 -1.62 14.51 -11.07
N SER A 209 -0.69 15.20 -10.41
CA SER A 209 0.43 14.57 -9.70
C SER A 209 -0.06 13.69 -8.56
N GLN A 210 -1.08 14.13 -7.84
CA GLN A 210 -1.75 13.34 -6.80
C GLN A 210 -2.42 12.10 -7.38
N GLY A 211 -3.19 12.25 -8.46
CA GLY A 211 -3.88 11.14 -9.13
C GLY A 211 -2.92 10.08 -9.69
N LEU A 212 -1.88 10.52 -10.40
CA LEU A 212 -0.87 9.63 -10.97
C LEU A 212 -0.03 8.94 -9.89
N SER A 213 0.41 9.69 -8.87
CA SER A 213 1.14 9.11 -7.74
C SER A 213 0.30 8.08 -7.01
N ALA A 214 -0.96 8.38 -6.71
CA ALA A 214 -1.84 7.43 -6.03
C ALA A 214 -2.10 6.17 -6.88
N THR A 215 -2.27 6.33 -8.19
CA THR A 215 -2.40 5.21 -9.13
C THR A 215 -1.14 4.34 -9.14
N LEU A 216 0.04 4.95 -9.22
CA LEU A 216 1.32 4.24 -9.24
C LEU A 216 1.61 3.55 -7.90
N GLU A 217 1.33 4.21 -6.78
CA GLU A 217 1.46 3.64 -5.44
C GLU A 217 0.55 2.44 -5.26
N GLY A 218 -0.71 2.57 -5.64
CA GLY A 218 -1.65 1.45 -5.57
C GLY A 218 -1.28 0.30 -6.50
N ALA A 219 -0.79 0.61 -7.71
CA ALA A 219 -0.31 -0.41 -8.64
C ALA A 219 0.93 -1.14 -8.12
N LEU A 220 1.91 -0.42 -7.60
CA LEU A 220 3.12 -0.98 -7.02
C LEU A 220 2.78 -1.90 -5.83
N PHE A 221 1.98 -1.40 -4.89
CA PHE A 221 1.55 -2.15 -3.72
C PHE A 221 0.77 -3.41 -4.10
N GLY A 222 -0.23 -3.27 -4.98
CA GLY A 222 -1.05 -4.38 -5.46
C GLY A 222 -0.25 -5.43 -6.22
N ALA A 223 0.68 -5.01 -7.07
CA ALA A 223 1.54 -5.91 -7.85
C ALA A 223 2.46 -6.74 -6.96
N CYS A 224 3.17 -6.10 -6.02
CA CYS A 224 4.10 -6.80 -5.14
C CYS A 224 3.38 -7.75 -4.18
N VAL A 225 2.32 -7.30 -3.50
CA VAL A 225 1.58 -8.14 -2.54
C VAL A 225 0.94 -9.34 -3.25
N THR A 226 0.22 -9.11 -4.34
CA THR A 226 -0.46 -10.18 -5.08
C THR A 226 0.53 -11.14 -5.73
N GLY A 227 1.60 -10.61 -6.35
CA GLY A 227 2.63 -11.41 -6.99
C GLY A 227 3.35 -12.35 -6.02
N VAL A 228 3.76 -11.85 -4.86
CA VAL A 228 4.49 -12.65 -3.85
C VAL A 228 3.58 -13.71 -3.22
N ILE A 229 2.32 -13.38 -2.92
CA ILE A 229 1.33 -14.36 -2.42
C ILE A 229 1.16 -15.52 -3.41
N VAL A 230 1.08 -15.23 -4.71
CA VAL A 230 0.90 -16.25 -5.75
C VAL A 230 2.17 -17.07 -5.98
N LEU A 231 3.34 -16.44 -5.99
CA LEU A 231 4.62 -17.13 -6.14
C LEU A 231 4.79 -18.21 -5.07
N ALA A 232 4.54 -17.86 -3.80
CA ALA A 232 4.64 -18.79 -2.69
C ALA A 232 3.67 -19.99 -2.78
N ARG A 233 2.45 -19.74 -3.26
CA ARG A 233 1.46 -20.80 -3.47
C ARG A 233 1.87 -21.76 -4.58
N ARG A 234 2.63 -21.27 -5.57
CA ARG A 234 3.09 -22.07 -6.70
C ARG A 234 4.23 -23.00 -6.30
N GLU A 235 5.25 -22.48 -5.61
CA GLU A 235 6.38 -23.30 -5.13
C GLU A 235 5.89 -24.47 -4.26
N ARG A 236 4.85 -24.25 -3.46
CA ARG A 236 4.24 -25.32 -2.64
C ARG A 236 3.37 -26.33 -3.39
N ARG A 237 2.94 -26.05 -4.61
CA ARG A 237 2.26 -27.05 -5.46
C ARG A 237 3.27 -27.93 -6.21
N GLU A 238 4.48 -27.42 -6.39
CA GLU A 238 5.56 -28.09 -7.11
C GLU A 238 6.45 -28.93 -6.15
N ALA A 239 6.33 -28.72 -4.82
CA ALA A 239 6.99 -29.49 -3.76
C ALA A 239 6.08 -30.59 -3.18
#